data_AF-A0A373FQ39-F1
#
_entry.id   AF-A0A373FQ39-F1
#
_cell.length_a   1.000
_cell.length_b   1.000
_cell.length_c   1.000
_cell.angle_alpha   90.00
_cell.angle_beta   90.00
_cell.angle_gamma   90.00
#
_symmetry.space_group_name_H-M   'P 1'
#
loop_
_entity.id
_entity.type
_entity.pdbx_description
1 polymer ?
#
loop_
_entity_poly.entity_id
_entity_poly.type
_entity_poly.pdbx_seq_one_letter_code
_entity_poly.pdbx_strand_id
1 'polypeptide(L)'
;MSKAVQALAADTVAIGLGANLGEAQQKLRWAVQAIAQLPQTRLLSVSSLYSTKPIDSSGPDYLNAVALVSTQQKPLAFLQSLQAIELQAGRERPYRNAPRTLDLDIELWGDWQSDAQNLIVPHPRMWERAFVLVPLAEVAPQCVSEPQLQAVADQGIERSQGPDWWQ
;
A
#
# COMPACT_ATOMS: atom_id res chain seq x y z
N MET A 1 -4.82 -27.28 -8.76
CA MET A 1 -5.07 -26.34 -9.86
C MET A 1 -4.99 -24.94 -9.28
N SER A 2 -4.03 -24.12 -9.73
CA SER A 2 -3.92 -22.73 -9.29
C SER A 2 -5.18 -21.97 -9.72
N LYS A 3 -5.89 -21.33 -8.78
CA LYS A 3 -6.95 -20.38 -9.15
C LYS A 3 -6.27 -19.19 -9.84
N ALA A 4 -6.74 -18.83 -11.02
CA ALA A 4 -6.27 -17.63 -11.71
C ALA A 4 -6.53 -16.40 -10.83
N VAL A 5 -5.54 -15.51 -10.74
CA VAL A 5 -5.65 -14.20 -10.08
C VAL A 5 -6.72 -13.38 -10.81
N GLN A 6 -7.63 -12.77 -10.06
CA GLN A 6 -8.70 -11.91 -10.58
C GLN A 6 -8.44 -10.44 -10.23
N ALA A 7 -8.86 -9.55 -11.14
CA ALA A 7 -8.76 -8.11 -10.96
C ALA A 7 -9.74 -7.60 -9.88
N LEU A 8 -9.45 -6.41 -9.35
CA LEU A 8 -10.38 -5.66 -8.51
C LEU A 8 -11.54 -5.12 -9.37
N ALA A 9 -12.61 -4.62 -8.72
CA ALA A 9 -13.62 -3.85 -9.45
C ALA A 9 -12.98 -2.60 -10.09
N ALA A 10 -13.51 -2.14 -11.24
CA ALA A 10 -12.85 -1.15 -12.10
C ALA A 10 -12.47 0.17 -11.41
N ASP A 11 -13.23 0.59 -10.41
CA ASP A 11 -13.02 1.83 -9.64
C ASP A 11 -12.24 1.61 -8.34
N THR A 12 -11.83 0.37 -8.06
CA THR A 12 -11.18 0.00 -6.81
C THR A 12 -9.66 0.06 -6.93
N VAL A 13 -9.03 0.76 -5.99
CA VAL A 13 -7.59 0.98 -5.92
C VAL A 13 -7.04 0.33 -4.66
N ALA A 14 -5.97 -0.45 -4.80
CA ALA A 14 -5.18 -0.94 -3.69
C ALA A 14 -4.01 0.01 -3.44
N ILE A 15 -3.92 0.51 -2.21
CA ILE A 15 -2.90 1.46 -1.78
C ILE A 15 -2.00 0.75 -0.77
N GLY A 16 -0.70 0.67 -1.06
CA GLY A 16 0.31 0.27 -0.09
C GLY A 16 0.64 1.45 0.83
N LEU A 17 0.67 1.22 2.14
CA LEU A 17 1.04 2.21 3.15
C LEU A 17 2.29 1.72 3.88
N GLY A 18 3.27 2.60 4.07
CA GLY A 18 4.51 2.26 4.78
C GLY A 18 5.09 3.43 5.58
N ALA A 19 5.56 3.17 6.81
CA ALA A 19 6.23 4.16 7.64
C ALA A 19 7.25 3.50 8.58
N ASN A 20 8.40 4.14 8.79
CA ASN A 20 9.38 3.69 9.78
C ASN A 20 10.01 4.81 10.64
N LEU A 21 9.65 6.07 10.43
CA LEU A 21 10.21 7.19 11.20
C LEU A 21 9.23 7.84 12.16
N GLY A 22 9.68 8.07 13.41
CA GLY A 22 8.92 8.72 14.47
C GLY A 22 7.70 7.90 14.87
N GLU A 23 6.56 8.57 15.05
CA GLU A 23 5.27 7.94 15.39
C GLU A 23 4.64 7.22 14.18
N ALA A 24 5.29 6.19 13.65
CA ALA A 24 4.93 5.51 12.41
C ALA A 24 3.48 5.01 12.41
N GLN A 25 3.02 4.36 13.47
CA GLN A 25 1.63 3.90 13.58
C GLN A 25 0.63 5.06 13.54
N GLN A 26 0.92 6.15 14.26
CA GLN A 26 0.03 7.33 14.28
C GLN A 26 -0.06 7.99 12.91
N LYS A 27 1.05 8.05 12.17
CA LYS A 27 1.08 8.58 10.79
C LYS A 27 0.29 7.70 9.82
N LEU A 28 0.42 6.38 9.92
CA LEU A 28 -0.37 5.44 9.12
C LEU A 28 -1.86 5.56 9.44
N ARG A 29 -2.23 5.68 10.73
CA ARG A 29 -3.62 5.86 11.16
C ARG A 29 -4.21 7.14 10.57
N TRP A 30 -3.48 8.23 10.71
CA TRP A 30 -3.86 9.52 10.13
C TRP A 30 -3.98 9.44 8.59
N ALA A 31 -3.06 8.75 7.91
CA ALA A 31 -3.09 8.60 6.46
C ALA A 31 -4.35 7.87 5.99
N VAL A 32 -4.75 6.78 6.67
CA VAL A 32 -6.01 6.07 6.36
C VAL A 32 -7.21 7.00 6.52
N GLN A 33 -7.26 7.77 7.61
CA GLN A 33 -8.34 8.74 7.85
C GLN A 33 -8.35 9.85 6.78
N ALA A 34 -7.19 10.35 6.36
CA ALA A 34 -7.06 11.35 5.31
C ALA A 34 -7.49 10.81 3.93
N ILE A 35 -7.10 9.57 3.59
CA ILE A 35 -7.54 8.88 2.36
C ILE A 35 -9.07 8.74 2.35
N ALA A 36 -9.68 8.37 3.48
CA ALA A 36 -11.13 8.23 3.60
C ALA A 36 -11.89 9.56 3.41
N GLN A 37 -11.22 10.70 3.55
CA GLN A 37 -11.78 12.04 3.36
C GLN A 37 -11.51 12.62 1.96
N LEU A 38 -10.79 11.91 1.09
CA LEU A 38 -10.51 12.40 -0.26
C LEU A 38 -11.80 12.57 -1.08
N PRO A 39 -11.86 13.57 -1.97
CA PRO A 39 -13.01 13.76 -2.86
C PRO A 39 -13.31 12.50 -3.67
N GLN A 40 -14.60 12.20 -3.84
CA GLN A 40 -15.08 11.08 -4.66
C GLN A 40 -14.45 9.73 -4.31
N THR A 41 -14.00 9.55 -3.06
CA THR A 41 -13.29 8.37 -2.60
C THR A 41 -14.03 7.77 -1.41
N ARG A 42 -14.14 6.45 -1.40
CA ARG A 42 -14.74 5.68 -0.31
C ARG A 42 -13.75 4.63 0.15
N LEU A 43 -13.40 4.65 1.43
CA LEU A 43 -12.64 3.57 2.06
C LEU A 43 -13.50 2.29 2.11
N LEU A 44 -12.96 1.18 1.61
CA LEU A 44 -13.65 -0.12 1.55
C LEU A 44 -13.15 -1.05 2.66
N SER A 45 -11.84 -1.16 2.81
CA SER A 45 -11.20 -2.02 3.81
C SER A 45 -9.75 -1.62 4.06
N VAL A 46 -9.20 -2.03 5.20
CA VAL A 46 -7.79 -1.87 5.55
C VAL A 46 -7.30 -3.21 6.11
N SER A 47 -6.11 -3.64 5.72
CA SER A 47 -5.49 -4.85 6.24
C SER A 47 -5.13 -4.71 7.72
N SER A 48 -4.73 -5.82 8.33
CA SER A 48 -3.94 -5.77 9.56
C SER A 48 -2.67 -4.93 9.38
N LEU A 49 -2.09 -4.50 10.49
CA LEU A 49 -0.80 -3.82 10.50
C LEU A 49 0.31 -4.87 10.56
N TYR A 50 1.32 -4.72 9.72
CA TYR A 50 2.43 -5.66 9.61
C TYR A 50 3.76 -4.97 9.88
N SER A 51 4.68 -5.66 10.55
CA SER A 51 6.06 -5.22 10.78
C SER A 51 7.01 -5.98 9.86
N THR A 52 7.96 -5.27 9.24
CA THR A 52 9.04 -5.89 8.44
C THR A 52 10.38 -5.18 8.66
N LYS A 53 11.49 -5.91 8.47
CA LYS A 53 12.80 -5.26 8.30
C LYS A 53 12.81 -4.38 7.03
N PRO A 54 13.64 -3.33 6.97
CA PRO A 54 13.83 -2.55 5.75
C PRO A 54 14.32 -3.45 4.59
N ILE A 55 13.68 -3.34 3.42
CA ILE A 55 14.13 -3.98 2.19
C ILE A 55 14.57 -2.90 1.19
N ASP A 56 15.81 -2.98 0.70
CA ASP A 56 16.48 -1.94 -0.11
C ASP A 56 16.46 -0.54 0.53
N SER A 57 16.35 -0.49 1.85
CA SER A 57 16.27 0.73 2.66
C SER A 57 17.02 0.52 3.97
N SER A 58 16.98 1.49 4.86
CA SER A 58 17.69 1.50 6.13
C SER A 58 16.81 2.01 7.28
N GLY A 59 17.33 1.97 8.51
CA GLY A 59 16.65 2.49 9.69
C GLY A 59 15.91 1.40 10.46
N PRO A 60 14.97 1.78 11.34
CA PRO A 60 14.18 0.83 12.11
C PRO A 60 13.17 0.09 11.22
N ASP A 61 12.54 -0.91 11.81
CA ASP A 61 11.52 -1.73 11.18
C ASP A 61 10.36 -0.87 10.66
N TYR A 62 9.80 -1.29 9.52
CA TYR A 62 8.65 -0.66 8.90
C TYR A 62 7.36 -1.21 9.45
N LEU A 63 6.39 -0.32 9.64
CA LEU A 63 4.98 -0.68 9.71
C LEU A 63 4.37 -0.52 8.32
N ASN A 64 3.66 -1.55 7.86
CA ASN A 64 3.05 -1.62 6.54
C ASN A 64 1.60 -2.10 6.62
N ALA A 65 0.76 -1.62 5.70
CA ALA A 65 -0.62 -2.06 5.52
C ALA A 65 -1.06 -1.85 4.06
N VAL A 66 -2.21 -2.40 3.70
CA VAL A 66 -2.89 -2.12 2.43
C VAL A 66 -4.30 -1.60 2.71
N ALA A 67 -4.69 -0.52 2.04
CA ALA A 67 -6.05 -0.02 2.04
C ALA A 67 -6.69 -0.23 0.66
N LEU A 68 -7.94 -0.66 0.63
CA LEU A 68 -8.76 -0.66 -0.57
C LEU A 68 -9.70 0.53 -0.53
N VAL A 69 -9.75 1.28 -1.63
CA VAL A 69 -10.72 2.37 -1.82
C VAL A 69 -11.45 2.20 -3.15
N SER A 70 -12.68 2.68 -3.24
CA SER A 70 -13.32 3.00 -4.52
C SER A 70 -13.15 4.50 -4.77
N THR A 71 -12.77 4.90 -5.98
CA THR A 71 -12.64 6.32 -6.32
C THR A 71 -13.07 6.62 -7.75
N GLN A 72 -13.68 7.79 -7.95
CA GLN A 72 -13.99 8.33 -9.29
C GLN A 72 -12.96 9.37 -9.75
N GLN A 73 -11.91 9.61 -8.97
CA GLN A 73 -10.83 10.48 -9.38
C GLN A 73 -10.08 9.89 -10.58
N LYS A 74 -9.55 10.76 -11.44
CA LYS A 74 -8.63 10.35 -12.50
C LYS A 74 -7.31 9.87 -11.89
N PRO A 75 -6.59 8.90 -12.50
CA PRO A 75 -5.38 8.32 -11.92
C PRO A 75 -4.31 9.32 -11.46
N LEU A 76 -4.00 10.32 -12.28
CA LEU A 76 -3.01 11.34 -11.91
C LEU A 76 -3.49 12.27 -10.80
N ALA A 77 -4.78 12.59 -10.74
CA ALA A 77 -5.34 13.40 -9.66
C ALA A 77 -5.35 12.63 -8.33
N PHE A 78 -5.62 11.33 -8.39
CA PHE A 78 -5.56 10.46 -7.23
C PHE A 78 -4.11 10.33 -6.71
N LEU A 79 -3.14 10.10 -7.60
CA LEU A 79 -1.72 10.09 -7.25
C LEU A 79 -1.28 11.40 -6.57
N GLN A 80 -1.68 12.55 -7.12
CA GLN A 80 -1.40 13.86 -6.52
C GLN A 80 -2.03 14.02 -5.14
N SER A 81 -3.24 13.48 -4.93
CA SER A 81 -3.89 13.48 -3.62
C SER A 81 -3.11 12.67 -2.59
N LEU A 82 -2.60 11.49 -2.96
CA LEU A 82 -1.75 10.68 -2.07
C LEU A 82 -0.42 11.38 -1.76
N GLN A 83 0.23 11.98 -2.77
CA GLN A 83 1.46 12.75 -2.57
C GLN A 83 1.25 13.96 -1.64
N ALA A 84 0.09 14.61 -1.70
CA ALA A 84 -0.25 15.70 -0.78
C ALA A 84 -0.39 15.20 0.67
N ILE A 85 -0.94 13.99 0.88
CA ILE A 85 -1.02 13.34 2.20
C ILE A 85 0.39 13.01 2.71
N GLU A 86 1.26 12.44 1.87
CA GLU A 86 2.67 12.20 2.22
C GLU A 86 3.38 13.48 2.65
N LEU A 87 3.24 14.56 1.88
CA LEU A 87 3.88 15.84 2.17
C LEU A 87 3.41 16.42 3.51
N GLN A 88 2.10 16.34 3.79
CA GLN A 88 1.53 16.77 5.08
C GLN A 88 2.03 15.91 6.26
N ALA A 89 2.35 14.62 6.02
CA ALA A 89 3.00 13.75 6.99
C ALA A 89 4.52 13.97 7.13
N GLY A 90 5.07 15.00 6.47
CA GLY A 90 6.49 15.36 6.51
C GLY A 90 7.38 14.40 5.72
N ARG A 91 6.88 13.81 4.64
CA ARG A 91 7.68 12.93 3.78
C ARG A 91 8.79 13.73 3.09
N GLU A 92 10.03 13.33 3.35
CA GLU A 92 11.21 13.80 2.64
C GLU A 92 11.77 12.71 1.72
N ARG A 93 12.36 13.12 0.59
CA ARG A 93 12.97 12.22 -0.41
C ARG A 93 14.42 12.67 -0.73
N PRO A 94 15.33 12.74 0.26
CA PRO A 94 16.70 13.23 0.04
C PRO A 94 17.54 12.31 -0.87
N TYR A 95 17.17 11.02 -0.94
CA TYR A 95 17.76 10.01 -1.82
C TYR A 95 16.78 8.86 -2.04
N ARG A 96 17.09 7.99 -3.02
CA ARG A 96 16.27 6.82 -3.34
C ARG A 96 16.16 5.89 -2.14
N ASN A 97 14.94 5.45 -1.82
CA ASN A 97 14.63 4.55 -0.69
C ASN A 97 15.02 5.08 0.70
N ALA A 98 15.08 6.40 0.89
CA ALA A 98 15.28 6.98 2.21
C ALA A 98 14.22 6.49 3.22
N PRO A 99 14.60 6.32 4.51
CA PRO A 99 13.66 6.11 5.61
C PRO A 99 12.58 7.19 5.59
N ARG A 100 11.37 6.85 6.02
CA ARG A 100 10.20 7.67 5.72
C ARG A 100 9.19 7.75 6.83
N THR A 101 8.63 8.94 6.94
CA THR A 101 7.51 9.25 7.82
C THR A 101 6.23 8.60 7.30
N LEU A 102 6.03 8.60 5.98
CA LEU A 102 4.90 7.97 5.29
C LEU A 102 5.25 7.75 3.80
N ASP A 103 4.80 6.63 3.25
CA ASP A 103 4.80 6.27 1.83
C ASP A 103 3.41 5.77 1.47
N LEU A 104 2.88 6.23 0.34
CA LEU A 104 1.59 5.80 -0.22
C LEU A 104 1.78 5.45 -1.69
N ASP A 105 1.73 4.15 -2.00
CA ASP A 105 1.91 3.62 -3.35
C ASP A 105 0.59 3.11 -3.92
N ILE A 106 0.30 3.40 -5.19
CA ILE A 106 -0.82 2.79 -5.93
C ILE A 106 -0.34 1.44 -6.45
N GLU A 107 -0.78 0.35 -5.82
CA GLU A 107 -0.33 -1.01 -6.15
C GLU A 107 -1.15 -1.59 -7.31
N LEU A 108 -2.48 -1.48 -7.24
CA LEU A 108 -3.43 -1.97 -8.24
C LEU A 108 -4.56 -0.96 -8.44
N TRP A 109 -5.18 -0.97 -9.62
CA TRP A 109 -6.36 -0.17 -9.93
C TRP A 109 -7.30 -0.96 -10.85
N GLY A 110 -8.31 -1.62 -10.28
CA GLY A 110 -9.24 -2.43 -11.06
C GLY A 110 -8.53 -3.42 -11.97
N ASP A 111 -8.89 -3.39 -13.25
CA ASP A 111 -8.21 -4.02 -14.38
C ASP A 111 -7.38 -3.03 -15.22
N TRP A 112 -7.32 -1.76 -14.81
CA TRP A 112 -6.58 -0.71 -15.49
C TRP A 112 -5.08 -0.91 -15.34
N GLN A 113 -4.36 -0.69 -16.45
CA GLN A 113 -2.91 -0.78 -16.52
C GLN A 113 -2.33 0.50 -17.12
N SER A 114 -1.14 0.85 -16.68
CA SER A 114 -0.39 2.01 -17.17
C SER A 114 1.10 1.71 -17.12
N ASP A 115 1.80 2.06 -18.20
CA ASP A 115 3.26 2.06 -18.32
C ASP A 115 3.81 3.50 -18.37
N ALA A 116 2.96 4.50 -18.14
CA ALA A 116 3.34 5.89 -18.18
C ALA A 116 4.41 6.20 -17.11
N GLN A 117 5.41 7.00 -17.49
CA GLN A 117 6.55 7.33 -16.62
C GLN A 117 6.15 7.96 -15.28
N ASN A 118 5.00 8.64 -15.23
CA ASN A 118 4.50 9.31 -14.03
C ASN A 118 3.62 8.42 -13.15
N LEU A 119 3.11 7.29 -13.66
CA LEU A 119 2.31 6.32 -12.91
C LEU A 119 2.29 4.96 -13.63
N ILE A 120 3.04 4.01 -13.07
CA ILE A 120 3.05 2.62 -13.55
C ILE A 120 2.10 1.79 -12.67
N VAL A 121 1.12 1.13 -13.29
CA VAL A 121 0.14 0.27 -12.60
C VAL A 121 -0.03 -1.04 -13.40
N PRO A 122 0.04 -2.23 -12.78
CA PRO A 122 0.41 -2.49 -11.38
C PRO A 122 1.77 -1.93 -10.98
N HIS A 123 1.95 -1.59 -9.71
CA HIS A 123 3.24 -1.08 -9.26
C HIS A 123 4.34 -2.12 -9.53
N PRO A 124 5.44 -1.75 -10.20
CA PRO A 124 6.33 -2.72 -10.85
C PRO A 124 7.03 -3.67 -9.88
N ARG A 125 7.22 -3.25 -8.61
CA ARG A 125 7.89 -4.06 -7.59
C ARG A 125 6.95 -4.76 -6.63
N MET A 126 5.62 -4.56 -6.74
CA MET A 126 4.68 -5.08 -5.75
C MET A 126 4.77 -6.60 -5.58
N TRP A 127 5.00 -7.30 -6.71
CA TRP A 127 5.06 -8.76 -6.79
C TRP A 127 6.29 -9.37 -6.11
N GLU A 128 7.25 -8.55 -5.72
CA GLU A 128 8.50 -8.96 -5.09
C GLU A 128 8.53 -8.64 -3.59
N ARG A 129 7.43 -8.13 -3.00
CA ARG A 129 7.43 -7.58 -1.64
C ARG A 129 6.38 -8.22 -0.75
N ALA A 130 6.82 -8.94 0.29
CA ALA A 130 5.92 -9.53 1.28
C ALA A 130 5.06 -8.48 1.99
N PHE A 131 5.62 -7.31 2.30
CA PHE A 131 4.90 -6.19 2.93
C PHE A 131 3.81 -5.56 2.06
N VAL A 132 3.71 -5.95 0.79
CA VAL A 132 2.58 -5.61 -0.09
C VAL A 132 1.67 -6.83 -0.25
N LEU A 133 2.24 -7.98 -0.64
CA LEU A 133 1.44 -9.16 -1.01
C LEU A 133 0.67 -9.78 0.15
N VAL A 134 1.26 -9.86 1.35
CA VAL A 134 0.59 -10.43 2.52
C VAL A 134 -0.61 -9.57 2.97
N PRO A 135 -0.47 -8.26 3.21
CA PRO A 135 -1.63 -7.41 3.53
C PRO A 135 -2.63 -7.33 2.38
N LEU A 136 -2.19 -7.34 1.11
CA LEU A 136 -3.11 -7.37 -0.03
C LEU A 136 -3.92 -8.67 -0.08
N ALA A 137 -3.30 -9.82 0.18
CA ALA A 137 -3.99 -11.12 0.23
C ALA A 137 -5.02 -11.19 1.35
N GLU A 138 -4.86 -10.41 2.43
CA GLU A 138 -5.85 -10.32 3.52
C GLU A 138 -7.13 -9.60 3.08
N VAL A 139 -7.02 -8.53 2.28
CA VAL A 139 -8.17 -7.70 1.89
C VAL A 139 -8.71 -7.98 0.48
N ALA A 140 -7.89 -8.56 -0.39
CA ALA A 140 -8.21 -8.93 -1.76
C ALA A 140 -7.51 -10.26 -2.13
N PRO A 141 -7.89 -11.40 -1.49
CA PRO A 141 -7.24 -12.70 -1.71
C PRO A 141 -7.28 -13.18 -3.17
N GLN A 142 -8.25 -12.70 -3.95
CA GLN A 142 -8.34 -13.02 -5.38
C GLN A 142 -7.22 -12.36 -6.21
N CYS A 143 -6.56 -11.32 -5.71
CA CYS A 143 -5.52 -10.57 -6.41
C CYS A 143 -4.10 -11.13 -6.20
N VAL A 144 -3.94 -12.09 -5.28
CA VAL A 144 -2.64 -12.68 -4.94
C VAL A 144 -2.74 -14.20 -4.95
N SER A 145 -1.89 -14.84 -5.74
CA SER A 145 -1.81 -16.30 -5.81
C SER A 145 -0.88 -16.89 -4.75
N GLU A 146 -1.10 -18.16 -4.42
CA GLU A 146 -0.22 -18.90 -3.50
C GLU A 146 1.25 -18.93 -3.96
N PRO A 147 1.59 -19.15 -5.25
CA PRO A 147 2.98 -19.05 -5.70
C PRO A 147 3.61 -17.68 -5.47
N GLN A 148 2.86 -16.57 -5.59
CA GLN A 148 3.37 -15.23 -5.31
C GLN A 148 3.67 -15.04 -3.83
N LEU A 149 2.82 -15.56 -2.94
CA LEU A 149 3.09 -15.53 -1.49
C LEU A 149 4.31 -16.38 -1.13
N GLN A 150 4.45 -17.57 -1.74
CA GLN A 150 5.61 -18.43 -1.51
C GLN A 150 6.92 -17.80 -1.99
N ALA A 151 6.89 -17.04 -3.09
CA ALA A 151 8.06 -16.35 -3.64
C ALA A 151 8.62 -15.25 -2.72
N VAL A 152 7.85 -14.80 -1.73
CA VAL A 152 8.26 -13.75 -0.77
C VAL A 152 8.23 -14.22 0.68
N ALA A 153 8.04 -15.52 0.92
CA ALA A 153 7.84 -16.08 2.26
C ALA A 153 9.07 -15.95 3.18
N ASP A 154 10.26 -15.77 2.59
CA ASP A 154 11.53 -15.60 3.31
C ASP A 154 11.80 -14.16 3.77
N GLN A 155 10.95 -13.19 3.41
CA GLN A 155 11.19 -11.76 3.69
C GLN A 155 10.84 -11.33 5.12
N GLY A 156 10.39 -12.25 5.99
CA GLY A 156 10.17 -11.99 7.42
C GLY A 156 9.13 -10.89 7.67
N ILE A 157 7.85 -11.26 7.63
CA ILE A 157 6.73 -10.37 7.88
C ILE A 157 5.88 -10.87 9.04
N GLU A 158 5.59 -9.96 9.98
CA GLU A 158 4.87 -10.29 11.21
C GLU A 158 3.64 -9.40 11.33
N ARG A 159 2.48 -9.99 11.68
CA ARG A 159 1.28 -9.21 11.99
C ARG A 159 1.46 -8.58 13.38
N SER A 160 1.50 -7.25 13.44
CA SER A 160 1.65 -6.51 14.70
C SER A 160 0.29 -6.22 15.37
N GLN A 161 -0.72 -5.86 14.59
CA GLN A 161 -2.09 -5.57 15.07
C GLN A 161 -3.14 -6.03 14.05
N GLY A 162 -4.35 -6.35 14.52
CA GLY A 162 -5.49 -6.68 13.66
C GLY A 162 -6.02 -5.48 12.87
N PRO A 163 -7.01 -5.68 11.96
CA PRO A 163 -7.44 -4.68 10.98
C PRO A 163 -8.11 -3.42 11.55
N ASP A 164 -8.46 -3.40 12.84
CA ASP A 164 -9.07 -2.22 13.50
C ASP A 164 -8.03 -1.21 14.03
N TRP A 165 -6.74 -1.41 13.75
CA TRP A 165 -5.62 -0.57 14.25
C TRP A 165 -5.71 0.92 13.87
N TRP A 166 -6.53 1.27 12.87
CA TRP A 166 -6.68 2.62 12.32
C TRP A 166 -7.92 3.36 12.81
N GLN A 167 -8.83 2.67 13.52
CA GLN A 167 -10.07 3.23 14.06
C GLN A 167 -9.81 4.02 15.34
#